data_AF-A0A7X6MW35-F1
#
_entry.id   AF-A0A7X6MW35-F1
#
_cell.length_a   1.000
_cell.length_b   1.000
_cell.length_c   1.000
_cell.angle_alpha   90.00
_cell.angle_beta   90.00
_cell.angle_gamma   90.00
#
_symmetry.space_group_name_H-M   'P 1'
#
loop_
_entity.id
_entity.type
_entity.pdbx_description
1 polymer ?
#
loop_
_entity_poly.entity_id
_entity_poly.type
_entity_poly.pdbx_seq_one_letter_code
_entity_poly.pdbx_strand_id
1 'polypeptide(L)' 'MKPISELGYEEARDELIAVVQQLEQGGLDLDASLNLWERGEKLAQRCEEHLAGARQRVEQALAAREADES' A
#
# COMPACT_ATOMS: atom_id res chain seq x y z
N MET A 1 -10.58 14.54 -0.98
CA MET A 1 -9.88 13.23 -0.89
C MET A 1 -8.61 13.42 -0.08
N LYS A 2 -8.28 12.49 0.81
CA LYS A 2 -6.99 12.54 1.52
C LYS A 2 -5.85 12.23 0.52
N PRO A 3 -4.66 12.85 0.66
CA PRO A 3 -3.47 12.45 -0.08
C PRO A 3 -3.09 10.99 0.22
N ILE A 4 -2.57 10.26 -0.77
CA ILE A 4 -2.13 8.84 -0.59
C ILE A 4 -1.11 8.71 0.54
N SER A 5 -0.23 9.71 0.69
CA SER A 5 0.76 9.79 1.77
C SER A 5 0.16 9.82 3.18
N GLU A 6 -1.11 10.21 3.31
CA GLU A 6 -1.82 10.28 4.60
C GLU A 6 -2.73 9.08 4.85
N LEU A 7 -2.84 8.14 3.90
CA LEU A 7 -3.67 6.95 4.06
C LEU A 7 -3.03 5.95 5.02
N GLY A 8 -3.87 5.37 5.88
CA GLY A 8 -3.57 4.13 6.59
C GLY A 8 -3.47 2.94 5.63
N TYR A 9 -2.96 1.81 6.12
CA TYR A 9 -2.79 0.60 5.31
C TYR A 9 -4.12 0.10 4.75
N GLU A 10 -5.15 -0.03 5.59
CA GLU A 10 -6.46 -0.53 5.18
C GLU A 10 -7.13 0.42 4.18
N GLU A 11 -7.06 1.74 4.41
CA GLU A 11 -7.58 2.74 3.47
C GLU A 11 -6.89 2.65 2.11
N ALA A 12 -5.55 2.56 2.09
CA ALA A 12 -4.77 2.44 0.85
C ALA A 12 -5.06 1.13 0.10
N ARG A 13 -5.17 0.01 0.83
CA ARG A 13 -5.49 -1.31 0.28
C ARG A 13 -6.89 -1.34 -0.34
N ASP A 14 -7.89 -0.86 0.38
CA ASP A 14 -9.28 -0.89 -0.07
C ASP A 14 -9.46 -0.03 -1.32
N GLU A 15 -8.76 1.11 -1.38
CA GLU A 15 -8.75 1.95 -2.57
C GLU A 15 -8.00 1.29 -3.75
N LEU A 16 -6.87 0.61 -3.50
CA LEU A 16 -6.14 -0.14 -4.53
C LEU A 16 -7.02 -1.25 -5.13
N ILE A 17 -7.77 -1.96 -4.31
CA ILE A 17 -8.72 -2.98 -4.76
C ILE A 17 -9.77 -2.36 -5.68
N ALA A 18 -10.31 -1.19 -5.33
CA ALA A 18 -11.28 -0.50 -6.16
C ALA A 18 -10.69 -0.07 -7.52
N VAL A 19 -9.45 0.43 -7.53
CA VAL A 19 -8.73 0.79 -8.76
C VAL A 19 -8.53 -0.42 -9.67
N VAL A 20 -8.06 -1.54 -9.11
CA VAL A 20 -7.86 -2.79 -9.87
C VAL A 20 -9.17 -3.27 -10.46
N GLN A 21 -10.25 -3.30 -9.67
CA GLN A 21 -11.57 -3.69 -10.15
C GLN A 21 -12.07 -2.82 -11.31
N GLN A 22 -11.81 -1.52 -11.28
CA GLN A 22 -12.17 -0.61 -12.38
C GLN A 22 -11.34 -0.87 -13.63
N LEU A 23 -10.04 -1.12 -13.49
CA LEU A 23 -9.18 -1.48 -14.62
C LEU A 23 -9.61 -2.81 -15.26
N GLU A 24 -9.95 -3.81 -14.45
CA GLU A 24 -10.38 -5.13 -14.92
C GLU A 24 -11.74 -5.11 -15.62
N GLN A 25 -12.66 -4.23 -15.21
CA GLN A 25 -13.94 -4.03 -15.89
C GLN A 25 -13.77 -3.50 -17.32
N GLY A 26 -12.68 -2.77 -17.58
CA GLY A 26 -12.44 -2.13 -18.87
C GLY A 26 -13.48 -1.04 -19.18
N GLY A 27 -13.63 -0.71 -20.46
CA GLY A 27 -14.59 0.31 -20.92
C GLY A 27 -14.16 1.77 -20.69
N LEU A 28 -12.94 1.97 -20.17
CA LEU A 28 -12.29 3.27 -20.05
C LEU A 28 -11.49 3.59 -21.31
N ASP A 29 -11.35 4.88 -21.60
CA ASP A 29 -10.36 5.33 -22.58
C ASP A 29 -8.93 5.18 -22.05
N LEU A 30 -7.96 5.40 -22.93
CA LEU A 30 -6.55 5.24 -22.61
C LEU A 30 -6.11 6.18 -21.47
N ASP A 31 -6.51 7.44 -21.52
CA ASP A 31 -6.08 8.45 -20.54
C ASP A 31 -6.67 8.14 -19.16
N ALA A 32 -7.94 7.74 -19.07
CA ALA A 32 -8.56 7.31 -17.82
C ALA A 32 -7.90 6.03 -17.28
N SER A 33 -7.57 5.07 -18.15
CA SER A 33 -6.88 3.84 -17.77
C SER A 33 -5.48 4.11 -17.21
N LEU A 34 -4.73 5.03 -17.83
CA LEU A 34 -3.40 5.45 -17.37
C LEU A 34 -3.47 6.16 -16.02
N ASN A 35 -4.43 7.06 -15.83
CA ASN A 35 -4.63 7.76 -14.55
C ASN A 35 -4.95 6.79 -13.40
N LEU A 36 -5.80 5.80 -13.65
CA LEU A 36 -6.10 4.76 -12.67
C LEU A 36 -4.87 3.91 -12.37
N TRP A 37 -4.12 3.51 -13.40
CA TRP A 37 -2.89 2.75 -13.20
C TRP A 37 -1.86 3.52 -12.35
N GLU A 38 -1.58 4.78 -12.68
CA GLU A 38 -0.64 5.60 -11.90
C GLU A 38 -1.09 5.78 -10.43
N ARG A 39 -2.41 5.89 -10.22
CA ARG A 39 -2.97 5.92 -8.87
C ARG A 39 -2.77 4.58 -8.16
N GLY A 40 -3.02 3.47 -8.85
CA GLY A 40 -2.79 2.12 -8.36
C GLY A 40 -1.34 1.91 -7.92
N GLU A 41 -0.37 2.31 -8.74
CA GLU A 41 1.06 2.21 -8.40
C GLU A 41 1.41 2.95 -7.11
N LYS A 42 0.89 4.18 -6.94
CA LYS A 42 1.12 4.98 -5.72
C LYS A 42 0.49 4.33 -4.48
N LEU A 43 -0.70 3.74 -4.62
CA LEU A 43 -1.37 3.02 -3.53
C LEU A 43 -0.63 1.73 -3.16
N ALA A 44 -0.12 0.99 -4.16
CA ALA A 44 0.68 -0.20 -3.95
C ALA A 44 1.98 0.14 -3.19
N GLN A 45 2.71 1.17 -3.64
CA GLN A 45 3.89 1.67 -2.95
C GLN A 45 3.59 2.05 -1.49
N ARG A 46 2.46 2.74 -1.24
CA ARG A 46 2.05 3.08 0.12
C ARG A 46 1.78 1.85 1.00
N CYS A 47 1.15 0.82 0.43
CA CYS A 47 0.94 -0.45 1.13
C CYS A 47 2.27 -1.11 1.49
N GLU A 48 3.23 -1.14 0.56
CA GLU A 48 4.56 -1.69 0.78
C GLU A 48 5.32 -0.97 1.88
N GLU A 49 5.28 0.36 1.93
CA GLU A 49 5.89 1.16 2.99
C GLU A 49 5.35 0.80 4.38
N HIS A 50 4.03 0.65 4.50
CA HIS A 50 3.38 0.24 5.76
C HIS A 50 3.82 -1.16 6.18
N LEU A 51 3.86 -2.11 5.24
CA LEU A 51 4.28 -3.48 5.50
C LEU A 51 5.77 -3.56 5.86
N ALA A 52 6.63 -2.78 5.21
CA ALA A 52 8.04 -2.68 5.54
C ALA A 52 8.24 -2.13 6.96
N GLY A 53 7.54 -1.05 7.31
CA GLY A 53 7.58 -0.49 8.67
C GLY A 53 7.03 -1.44 9.74
N ALA A 54 6.01 -2.23 9.43
CA ALA A 54 5.52 -3.29 10.32
C ALA A 54 6.56 -4.40 10.51
N ARG A 55 7.18 -4.86 9.42
CA ARG A 55 8.22 -5.89 9.45
C ARG A 55 9.42 -5.45 10.28
N GLN A 56 9.91 -4.23 10.08
CA GLN A 56 11.04 -3.69 10.83
C GLN A 56 10.75 -3.63 12.35
N ARG A 57 9.52 -3.27 12.74
CA ARG A 57 9.13 -3.25 14.17
C ARG A 57 9.15 -4.65 14.79
N VAL A 58 8.70 -5.66 14.05
CA VAL A 58 8.79 -7.08 14.48
C VAL A 58 10.27 -7.50 14.54
N GLU A 59 11.03 -7.15 13.50
CA GLU A 59 12.50 -7.13 13.40
C GLU A 59 13.17 -6.82 14.74
N GLN A 60 12.96 -5.57 15.16
CA GLN A 60 13.54 -4.97 16.34
C GLN A 60 13.06 -5.60 17.64
N ALA A 61 11.78 -5.96 17.73
CA ALA A 61 11.23 -6.58 18.93
C ALA A 61 11.82 -7.98 19.18
N LEU A 62 12.06 -8.76 18.13
CA LEU A 62 12.71 -10.06 18.22
C LEU A 62 14.18 -9.92 18.63
N ALA A 63 14.93 -9.04 17.97
CA ALA A 63 16.34 -8.82 18.29
C ALA A 63 16.55 -8.27 19.72
N ALA A 64 15.67 -7.40 20.20
CA ALA A 64 15.73 -6.88 21.57
C ALA A 64 15.53 -7.99 22.61
N ARG A 65 14.66 -8.96 22.33
CA ARG A 65 14.44 -10.12 23.20
C ARG A 65 15.65 -11.04 23.23
N GLU A 66 16.24 -11.34 22.07
CA GLU A 66 17.44 -12.18 21.98
C GLU A 66 18.64 -11.58 22.75
N ALA A 67 18.75 -10.24 22.73
CA ALA A 67 19.78 -9.52 23.47
C ALA A 67 19.56 -9.51 25.00
N ASP A 68 18.31 -9.56 25.48
CA ASP A 68 17.97 -9.66 26.92
C ASP A 68 18.20 -11.09 27.45
N GLU A 69 18.12 -12.10 26.58
CA GLU A 69 18.33 -13.52 26.89
C GLU A 69 19.82 -13.94 26.87
N SER A 70 20.76 -13.07 26.45
CA SER A 70 22.21 -13.34 26.29
C SER A 70 23.07 -12.68 27.37
#